data_AF-A0AB40BPW6-F1
#
_entry.id   AF-A0AB40BPW6-F1
#
_cell.length_a   1.000
_cell.length_b   1.000
_cell.length_c   1.000
_cell.angle_alpha   90.00
_cell.angle_beta   90.00
_cell.angle_gamma   90.00
#
_symmetry.space_group_name_H-M   'P 1'
#
loop_
_entity.id
_entity.type
_entity.pdbx_description
1 polymer ?
#
loop_
_entity_poly.entity_id
_entity_poly.type
_entity_poly.pdbx_seq_one_letter_code
_entity_poly.pdbx_strand_id
1 'polypeptide(L)'
;MSGVWVFNNNGVMRLVENPANERSSTARRKSLLYTPSNEVINSFASLERKLMNLGWERYYDEPNLIQFHKRSSIDLISLPKDFTEFKPFHMFDIVVKNREAFRVIDQ
;
A
#
# COMPACT_ATOMS: atom_id res chain seq x y z
N MET A 1 0.38 -7.84 -12.25
CA MET A 1 1.72 -7.78 -12.87
C MET A 1 1.73 -8.74 -14.06
N SER A 2 1.25 -8.31 -15.22
CA SER A 2 1.35 -9.10 -16.45
C SER A 2 1.72 -8.14 -17.58
N GLY A 3 2.90 -8.37 -18.15
CA GLY A 3 3.49 -7.62 -19.24
C GLY A 3 4.79 -8.33 -19.61
N VAL A 4 5.03 -8.52 -20.90
CA VAL A 4 6.28 -9.14 -21.37
C VAL A 4 7.30 -8.04 -21.53
N TRP A 5 8.44 -8.19 -20.86
CA TRP A 5 9.60 -7.35 -21.11
C TRP A 5 10.14 -7.69 -22.48
N VAL A 6 10.07 -6.73 -23.41
CA VAL A 6 10.63 -6.90 -24.75
C VAL A 6 11.90 -6.07 -24.84
N PHE A 7 12.97 -6.73 -25.26
CA PHE A 7 14.22 -6.09 -25.63
C PHE A 7 14.18 -5.78 -27.12
N ASN A 8 14.32 -4.50 -27.45
CA ASN A 8 14.42 -4.07 -28.83
C ASN A 8 15.89 -4.21 -29.28
N ASN A 9 16.14 -4.40 -30.57
CA ASN A 9 17.50 -4.53 -31.13
C ASN A 9 18.41 -3.29 -30.88
N ASN A 10 17.84 -2.19 -30.39
CA ASN A 10 18.55 -0.96 -30.02
C ASN A 10 18.81 -0.84 -28.50
N GLY A 11 18.66 -1.94 -27.73
CA GLY A 11 18.94 -1.98 -26.29
C GLY A 11 17.89 -1.35 -25.38
N VAL A 12 16.80 -0.83 -25.93
CA VAL A 12 15.70 -0.24 -25.15
C VAL A 12 14.79 -1.35 -24.61
N MET A 13 14.60 -1.38 -23.29
CA MET A 13 13.56 -2.18 -22.65
C MET A 13 12.22 -1.44 -22.71
N ARG A 14 11.19 -2.09 -23.24
CA ARG A 14 9.80 -1.61 -23.14
C ARG A 14 8.93 -2.67 -22.50
N LEU A 15 8.06 -2.24 -21.58
CA LEU A 15 6.98 -3.09 -21.08
C LEU A 15 5.83 -3.02 -22.08
N VAL A 16 5.50 -4.15 -22.71
CA VAL A 16 4.32 -4.24 -23.57
C VAL A 16 3.17 -4.74 -22.72
N GLU A 17 2.19 -3.87 -22.48
CA GLU A 17 0.97 -4.21 -21.77
C GLU A 17 -0.01 -4.95 -22.70
N ASN A 18 -0.64 -6.00 -22.19
CA ASN A 18 -1.51 -6.87 -22.97
C ASN A 18 -2.96 -6.33 -22.95
N PRO A 19 -3.54 -5.90 -24.08
CA PRO A 19 -4.87 -5.25 -24.12
C PRO A 19 -6.01 -6.19 -23.73
N ALA A 20 -5.81 -7.51 -23.78
CA ALA A 20 -6.76 -8.49 -23.28
C ALA A 20 -7.02 -8.40 -21.76
N ASN A 21 -6.14 -7.70 -21.02
CA ASN A 21 -6.25 -7.56 -19.58
C ASN A 21 -6.96 -6.26 -19.13
N GLU A 22 -7.31 -5.36 -20.06
CA GLU A 22 -8.14 -4.20 -19.73
C GLU A 22 -9.54 -4.61 -19.22
N ARG A 23 -10.05 -5.78 -19.65
CA ARG A 23 -11.34 -6.32 -19.19
C ARG A 23 -11.27 -7.19 -17.93
N SER A 24 -10.07 -7.49 -17.42
CA SER A 24 -9.89 -8.10 -16.08
C SER A 24 -9.51 -7.06 -15.01
N SER A 25 -9.48 -5.77 -15.40
CA SER A 25 -9.17 -4.63 -14.53
C SER A 25 -10.28 -4.28 -13.53
N THR A 26 -11.33 -5.09 -13.41
CA THR A 26 -11.92 -5.41 -12.09
C THR A 26 -10.95 -6.28 -11.28
N ALA A 27 -9.66 -5.89 -11.25
CA ALA A 27 -8.67 -6.47 -10.37
C ALA A 27 -9.26 -6.31 -8.98
N ARG A 28 -9.69 -7.44 -8.39
CA ARG A 28 -10.41 -7.48 -7.11
C ARG A 28 -9.85 -6.42 -6.19
N ARG A 29 -10.72 -5.48 -5.81
CA ARG A 29 -10.27 -4.23 -5.20
C ARG A 29 -9.57 -4.60 -3.90
N LYS A 30 -8.26 -4.39 -3.84
CA LYS A 30 -7.50 -4.75 -2.64
C LYS A 30 -7.93 -3.85 -1.49
N SER A 31 -8.02 -4.42 -0.31
CA SER A 31 -8.30 -3.70 0.92
C SER A 31 -7.37 -4.12 2.04
N LEU A 32 -7.05 -3.17 2.92
CA LEU A 32 -6.26 -3.41 4.11
C LEU A 32 -7.19 -3.78 5.26
N LEU A 33 -7.02 -4.98 5.81
CA LEU A 33 -7.74 -5.50 6.96
C LEU A 33 -6.86 -5.40 8.20
N TYR A 34 -7.40 -4.84 9.28
CA TYR A 34 -6.81 -4.94 10.62
C TYR A 34 -7.33 -6.21 11.31
N THR A 35 -6.45 -7.20 11.43
CA THR A 35 -6.78 -8.56 11.87
C THR A 35 -7.38 -8.63 13.28
N PRO A 36 -6.85 -7.91 14.30
CA PRO A 36 -7.35 -8.06 15.69
C PRO A 36 -8.82 -7.71 15.89
N SER A 37 -9.38 -6.78 15.09
CA SER A 37 -10.80 -6.41 15.16
C SER A 37 -11.59 -6.74 13.89
N ASN A 38 -10.99 -7.47 12.96
CA ASN A 38 -11.56 -7.78 11.65
C ASN A 38 -12.14 -6.55 10.91
N GLU A 39 -11.48 -5.40 11.05
CA GLU A 39 -11.95 -4.11 10.51
C GLU A 39 -11.24 -3.79 9.19
N VAL A 40 -12.02 -3.50 8.15
CA VAL A 40 -11.46 -3.00 6.87
C VAL A 40 -11.18 -1.51 6.99
N ILE A 41 -9.93 -1.13 6.69
CA ILE A 41 -9.47 0.25 6.73
C ILE A 41 -10.02 1.01 5.52
N ASN A 42 -10.81 2.05 5.78
CA ASN A 42 -11.47 2.89 4.78
C ASN A 42 -11.08 4.38 4.87
N SER A 43 -10.19 4.74 5.79
CA SER A 43 -9.70 6.11 5.99
C SER A 43 -8.34 6.12 6.70
N PHE A 44 -7.55 7.17 6.48
CA PHE A 44 -6.29 7.34 7.21
C PHE A 44 -6.50 7.59 8.71
N ALA A 45 -7.61 8.20 9.12
CA ALA A 45 -7.93 8.38 10.54
C ALA A 45 -8.11 7.04 11.28
N SER A 46 -8.78 6.05 10.65
CA SER A 46 -8.86 4.70 11.25
C SER A 46 -7.50 4.02 11.26
N LEU A 47 -6.76 4.06 10.14
CA LEU A 47 -5.42 3.46 10.04
C LEU A 47 -4.45 4.02 11.09
N GLU A 48 -4.41 5.34 11.23
CA GLU A 48 -3.55 6.05 12.17
C GLU A 48 -3.81 5.59 13.61
N ARG A 49 -5.07 5.49 14.03
CA ARG A 49 -5.42 4.99 15.36
C ARG A 49 -4.89 3.56 15.59
N LYS A 50 -5.01 2.68 14.59
CA LYS A 50 -4.48 1.31 14.70
C LYS A 50 -2.96 1.29 14.76
N LEU A 51 -2.29 2.09 13.94
CA LEU A 51 -0.83 2.21 13.93
C LEU A 51 -0.30 2.80 15.26
N MET A 52 -0.96 3.83 15.81
CA MET A 52 -0.62 4.40 17.12
C MET A 52 -0.72 3.37 18.24
N ASN A 53 -1.78 2.56 18.26
CA ASN A 53 -1.92 1.48 19.24
C ASN A 53 -0.84 0.40 19.10
N LEU A 54 -0.24 0.26 17.92
CA LEU A 54 0.88 -0.63 17.71
C LEU A 54 2.22 0.03 18.08
N GLY A 55 2.26 1.33 18.40
CA GLY A 55 3.48 2.07 18.74
C GLY A 55 4.14 2.81 17.57
N TRP A 56 3.38 3.15 16.53
CA TRP A 56 3.80 4.07 15.48
C TRP A 56 3.44 5.51 15.83
N GLU A 57 4.25 6.45 15.39
CA GLU A 57 4.05 7.87 15.68
C GLU A 57 4.23 8.71 14.42
N ARG A 58 3.50 9.83 14.34
CA ARG A 58 3.71 10.81 13.27
C ARG A 58 5.15 11.31 13.30
N TYR A 59 5.80 11.26 12.15
CA TYR A 59 7.23 11.57 12.04
C TYR A 59 7.48 12.98 11.52
N TYR A 60 6.94 13.30 10.35
CA TYR A 60 7.03 14.63 9.75
C TYR A 60 5.68 15.14 9.29
N ASP A 61 5.56 16.47 9.33
CA ASP A 61 4.47 17.21 8.71
C ASP A 61 4.93 17.68 7.32
N GLU A 62 4.77 16.79 6.33
CA GLU A 62 5.02 17.08 4.93
C GLU A 62 3.71 17.47 4.25
N PRO A 63 3.65 18.55 3.45
CA PRO A 63 2.39 19.07 2.90
C PRO A 63 1.58 18.04 2.12
N ASN A 64 2.27 17.08 1.48
CA ASN A 64 1.71 16.12 0.54
C ASN A 64 1.72 14.66 1.06
N LEU A 65 2.32 14.39 2.21
CA LEU A 65 2.53 13.04 2.71
C LEU A 65 2.15 12.89 4.18
N ILE A 66 1.72 11.68 4.51
CA ILE A 66 1.50 11.23 5.87
C ILE A 66 2.59 10.22 6.18
N GLN A 67 3.47 10.55 7.13
CA GLN A 67 4.57 9.66 7.53
C GLN A 67 4.48 9.21 8.98
N PHE A 68 4.75 7.92 9.19
CA PHE A 68 4.82 7.30 10.51
C PHE A 68 6.19 6.64 10.71
N HIS A 69 6.79 6.85 11.88
CA HIS A 69 7.97 6.13 12.33
C HIS A 69 7.61 5.16 13.44
N LYS A 70 8.36 4.06 13.54
CA LYS A 70 8.26 3.11 14.64
C LYS A 70 9.35 3.40 15.67
N ARG A 71 9.00 3.79 16.90
CA ARG A 71 10.02 4.14 17.92
C ARG A 71 11.01 3.01 18.23
N SER A 72 10.57 1.76 18.09
CA SER A 72 11.37 0.56 18.40
C SER A 72 12.19 0.02 17.22
N SER A 73 12.13 0.63 16.04
CA SER A 73 12.87 0.19 14.85
C SER A 73 13.23 1.36 13.93
N ILE A 74 13.88 1.07 12.81
CA ILE A 74 14.17 2.07 11.76
C ILE A 74 13.04 2.17 10.72
N ASP A 75 11.89 1.54 10.98
CA ASP A 75 10.84 1.44 9.99
C ASP A 75 10.09 2.77 9.82
N LEU A 76 9.82 3.09 8.55
CA LEU A 76 9.03 4.25 8.13
C LEU A 76 7.89 3.78 7.21
N ILE A 77 6.69 4.29 7.43
CA ILE A 77 5.55 4.16 6.52
C ILE A 77 5.28 5.53 5.93
N SER A 78 5.24 5.63 4.60
CA SER A 78 4.88 6.86 3.88
C SER A 78 3.60 6.64 3.07
N LEU A 79 2.60 7.47 3.31
CA LEU A 79 1.29 7.41 2.68
C LEU A 79 0.97 8.73 1.99
N PRO A 80 0.13 8.72 0.93
CA PRO A 80 -0.39 9.96 0.38
C PRO A 80 -1.28 10.65 1.40
N LYS A 81 -1.53 11.95 1.19
CA LYS A 81 -2.45 12.70 2.05
C LYS A 81 -3.91 12.37 1.77
N ASP A 82 -4.25 12.11 0.51
CA ASP A 82 -5.59 11.70 0.10
C ASP A 82 -5.71 10.16 0.10
N PHE A 83 -6.76 9.65 0.75
CA PHE A 83 -7.04 8.23 0.82
C PHE A 83 -7.45 7.65 -0.55
N THR A 84 -7.94 8.49 -1.49
CA THR A 84 -8.23 8.06 -2.86
C THR A 84 -6.98 7.57 -3.60
N GLU A 85 -5.79 8.04 -3.19
CA GLU A 85 -4.49 7.64 -3.71
C GLU A 85 -3.90 6.43 -2.98
N PHE A 86 -4.61 5.84 -2.01
CA PHE A 86 -4.16 4.71 -1.22
C PHE A 86 -4.12 3.41 -2.03
N LYS A 87 -3.02 3.23 -2.75
CA LYS A 87 -2.74 2.09 -3.63
C LYS A 87 -2.25 0.83 -2.89
N PRO A 88 -2.33 -0.36 -3.52
CA PRO A 88 -1.92 -1.63 -2.91
C PRO A 88 -0.48 -1.66 -2.38
N PHE A 89 0.48 -0.98 -3.02
CA PHE A 89 1.87 -0.99 -2.54
C PHE A 89 2.01 -0.36 -1.14
N HIS A 90 1.22 0.69 -0.83
CA HIS A 90 1.17 1.25 0.52
C HIS A 90 0.62 0.24 1.52
N MET A 91 -0.42 -0.52 1.13
CA MET A 91 -1.01 -1.57 1.96
C MET A 91 0.01 -2.68 2.26
N PHE A 92 0.75 -3.13 1.25
CA PHE A 92 1.78 -4.15 1.44
C PHE A 92 2.94 -3.65 2.30
N ASP A 93 3.33 -2.38 2.17
CA ASP A 93 4.34 -1.78 3.05
C ASP A 93 3.93 -1.85 4.53
N ILE A 94 2.66 -1.48 4.82
CA ILE A 94 2.08 -1.60 6.16
C ILE A 94 2.10 -3.05 6.65
N VAL A 95 1.70 -4.01 5.80
CA VAL A 95 1.65 -5.44 6.16
C VAL A 95 3.05 -5.99 6.44
N VAL A 96 4.06 -5.68 5.61
CA VAL A 96 5.43 -6.15 5.84
C VAL A 96 5.94 -5.67 7.20
N LYS A 97 5.64 -4.43 7.57
CA LYS A 97 6.07 -3.81 8.84
C LYS A 97 5.21 -4.18 10.05
N ASN A 98 4.03 -4.77 9.83
CA ASN A 98 3.05 -5.08 10.87
C ASN A 98 2.34 -6.42 10.61
N ARG A 99 3.13 -7.45 10.27
CA ARG A 99 2.64 -8.73 9.71
C ARG A 99 1.57 -9.43 10.55
N GLU A 100 1.67 -9.33 11.86
CA GLU A 100 0.71 -9.95 12.78
C GLU A 100 -0.62 -9.18 12.89
N ALA A 101 -0.61 -7.88 12.56
CA ALA A 101 -1.75 -6.99 12.79
C ALA A 101 -2.55 -6.70 11.50
N PHE A 102 -1.94 -6.75 10.33
CA PHE A 102 -2.60 -6.39 9.08
C PHE A 102 -2.49 -7.46 7.99
N ARG A 103 -3.49 -7.48 7.11
CA ARG A 103 -3.51 -8.30 5.89
C ARG A 103 -4.11 -7.53 4.72
N VAL A 104 -3.66 -7.84 3.50
CA VAL A 104 -4.35 -7.39 2.29
C VAL A 104 -5.35 -8.47 1.86
N ILE A 105 -6.60 -8.08 1.68
CA ILE A 105 -7.69 -8.96 1.22
C ILE A 105 -8.22 -8.48 -0.13
N ASP A 106 -8.88 -9.39 -0.84
CA ASP A 106 -9.72 -9.06 -2.00
C ASP A 106 -11.09 -8.55 -1.51
N GLN A 107 -11.56 -7.40 -2.02
CA GLN A 107 -12.97 -7.02 -2.00
C GLN A 107 -13.69 -7.51 -3.26
#